data_AF-A0A482V2I6-F1
#
_entry.id   AF-A0A482V2I6-F1
#
_cell.length_a   1.000
_cell.length_b   1.000
_cell.length_c   1.000
_cell.angle_alpha   90.00
_cell.angle_beta   90.00
_cell.angle_gamma   90.00
#
_symmetry.space_group_name_H-M   'P 1'
#
loop_
_entity.id
_entity.type
_entity.pdbx_description
1 polymer ?
#
loop_
_entity_poly.entity_id
_entity_poly.type
_entity_poly.pdbx_seq_one_letter_code
_entity_poly.pdbx_strand_id
1 'polypeptide(L)'
;MVDKARQGFKNVAKRAGGGGTLGGGMGGLTSLLEEGTEEKVTVTGGDDVSTAPSISAASVQSDDPSGMFNNMGAQPSMSESFAINEMQQKALEGLVTLHINLAQCRVVRLVVGGVTNIAFTPDGTYIIITGEDGSVFMLSTLRKYAGVNDGHGDGKAAAAAATLSPVQFLMVDKSKMESIRVKLVELESSIEASNKDHELVLGKVIESREKLLYDLESKMKKEIATRDDAILLARKEYLGMKKQAQDEVETLKKQSQESLNSLELMYERKLAQEGVYVDKMKQAYDEYVVNMKMDIHSIHTQNTEHIHNIEHDKHRALQEAEKQKHAVLQYYEYMKKRNDEVLQSLEDQQAEERSKLKQSLAHTNAMLGRLSLIY
;
A
#
# COMPACT_ATOMS: atom_id res chain seq x y z
N MET A 1 -5.08 -36.53 47.63
CA MET A 1 -4.71 -36.02 46.29
C MET A 1 -5.99 -35.65 45.55
N VAL A 2 -6.76 -34.65 45.97
CA VAL A 2 -6.48 -33.22 46.25
C VAL A 2 -6.72 -32.36 45.01
N ASP A 3 -7.93 -31.79 44.94
CA ASP A 3 -8.18 -30.34 44.98
C ASP A 3 -7.28 -29.40 44.15
N LYS A 4 -7.16 -29.62 42.83
CA LYS A 4 -6.42 -28.68 41.97
C LYS A 4 -7.12 -28.18 40.70
N ALA A 5 -8.43 -28.37 40.56
CA ALA A 5 -9.18 -27.92 39.38
C ALA A 5 -10.16 -26.76 39.65
N ARG A 6 -10.01 -26.00 40.75
CA ARG A 6 -10.99 -24.99 41.14
C ARG A 6 -10.38 -23.70 41.70
N GLN A 7 -9.44 -23.09 40.99
CA GLN A 7 -9.00 -21.71 41.26
C GLN A 7 -8.34 -21.13 40.00
N GLY A 8 -9.01 -20.17 39.35
CA GLY A 8 -8.41 -19.52 38.18
C GLY A 8 -9.28 -18.57 37.36
N PHE A 9 -10.44 -18.11 37.85
CA PHE A 9 -11.20 -17.03 37.19
C PHE A 9 -11.92 -16.15 38.21
N LYS A 10 -11.13 -15.37 38.96
CA LYS A 10 -11.57 -14.16 39.65
C LYS A 10 -10.36 -13.23 39.72
N ASN A 11 -10.31 -12.20 38.85
CA ASN A 11 -9.65 -10.90 39.09
C ASN A 11 -9.57 -10.07 37.79
N VAL A 12 -10.68 -9.51 37.29
CA VAL A 12 -10.66 -8.24 36.53
C VAL A 12 -12.00 -7.51 36.73
N ALA A 13 -12.21 -6.94 37.91
CA ALA A 13 -13.22 -5.90 38.14
C ALA A 13 -12.93 -5.17 39.47
N LYS A 14 -12.10 -4.11 39.44
CA LYS A 14 -12.21 -2.93 40.33
C LYS A 14 -11.02 -1.95 40.16
N ARG A 15 -11.29 -0.87 39.43
CA ARG A 15 -10.77 0.50 39.62
C ARG A 15 -11.77 1.36 38.83
N ALA A 16 -12.83 1.95 39.40
CA ALA A 16 -12.84 3.06 40.36
C ALA A 16 -11.67 4.02 40.08
N GLY A 17 -11.83 5.24 39.59
CA GLY A 17 -12.94 6.17 39.69
C GLY A 17 -12.35 7.53 40.11
N GLY A 18 -12.79 8.62 39.47
CA GLY A 18 -12.32 9.99 39.69
C GLY A 18 -11.50 10.50 38.51
N GLY A 19 -11.80 11.62 37.85
CA GLY A 19 -12.58 12.80 38.22
C GLY A 19 -11.78 13.99 37.67
N GLY A 20 -12.37 14.83 36.83
CA GLY A 20 -11.61 15.94 36.22
C GLY A 20 -12.34 16.68 35.10
N THR A 21 -13.16 17.63 35.52
CA THR A 21 -13.77 18.74 34.77
C THR A 21 -12.77 19.60 33.99
N LEU A 22 -13.02 19.82 32.70
CA LEU A 22 -12.76 21.05 31.91
C LEU A 22 -13.73 20.95 30.70
N GLY A 23 -14.60 21.89 30.34
CA GLY A 23 -14.53 23.35 30.48
C GLY A 23 -14.11 23.94 29.12
N GLY A 24 -15.08 24.38 28.31
CA GLY A 24 -14.89 25.06 27.02
C GLY A 24 -15.73 24.38 25.92
N GLY A 25 -16.75 24.98 25.31
CA GLY A 25 -16.91 26.38 24.97
C GLY A 25 -16.58 26.56 23.49
N MET A 26 -17.46 26.12 22.60
CA MET A 26 -17.49 26.61 21.22
C MET A 26 -18.92 26.83 20.79
N GLY A 27 -19.27 28.12 20.72
CA GLY A 27 -20.52 28.59 20.17
C GLY A 27 -20.49 28.59 18.65
N GLY A 28 -21.68 28.36 18.10
CA GLY A 28 -22.27 29.08 16.97
C GLY A 28 -21.36 29.35 15.77
N LEU A 29 -21.54 28.53 14.73
CA LEU A 29 -21.42 29.03 13.37
C LEU A 29 -22.75 28.84 12.64
N THR A 30 -23.18 29.98 12.14
CA THR A 30 -24.39 30.31 11.42
C THR A 30 -24.46 29.67 10.05
N SER A 31 -25.70 29.36 9.68
CA SER A 31 -26.22 29.13 8.34
C SER A 31 -25.68 30.09 7.27
N LEU A 32 -25.29 29.56 6.11
CA LEU A 32 -25.21 30.22 4.79
C LEU A 32 -25.39 29.10 3.75
N LEU A 33 -26.62 28.90 3.24
CA LEU A 33 -27.12 29.42 1.96
C LEU A 33 -26.29 28.94 0.75
N GLU A 34 -26.84 27.91 0.10
CA GLU A 34 -26.56 27.54 -1.28
C GLU A 34 -26.96 28.69 -2.21
N GLU A 35 -26.03 29.12 -3.06
CA GLU A 35 -26.36 29.74 -4.34
C GLU A 35 -25.20 29.42 -5.31
N GLY A 36 -25.53 28.69 -6.36
CA GLY A 36 -24.62 28.38 -7.46
C GLY A 36 -24.62 29.49 -8.49
N THR A 37 -23.44 29.79 -9.04
CA THR A 37 -23.30 30.40 -10.35
C THR A 37 -22.06 29.83 -11.02
N GLU A 38 -22.28 29.27 -12.21
CA GLU A 38 -21.30 28.79 -13.16
C GLU A 38 -20.39 29.95 -13.62
N GLU A 39 -19.08 29.70 -13.71
CA GLU A 39 -18.23 30.58 -14.52
C GLU A 39 -17.24 29.76 -15.38
N LYS A 40 -17.20 30.19 -16.64
CA LYS A 40 -16.56 29.62 -17.82
C LYS A 40 -15.04 29.57 -17.68
N VAL A 41 -14.46 28.39 -17.92
CA VAL A 41 -13.02 28.23 -18.21
C VAL A 41 -12.84 28.24 -19.72
N THR A 42 -12.29 29.34 -20.25
CA THR A 42 -11.73 29.40 -21.61
C THR A 42 -10.28 28.96 -21.58
N VAL A 43 -9.99 27.84 -22.24
CA VAL A 43 -8.65 27.33 -22.53
C VAL A 43 -8.15 27.99 -23.81
N THR A 44 -7.00 28.65 -23.74
CA THR A 44 -6.20 29.03 -24.92
C THR A 44 -4.84 28.37 -24.81
N GLY A 45 -4.58 27.43 -25.71
CA GLY A 45 -3.26 26.85 -25.96
C GLY A 45 -2.37 27.81 -26.75
N GLY A 46 -1.07 27.63 -26.58
CA GLY A 46 -0.01 28.28 -27.34
C GLY A 46 1.25 27.45 -27.18
N ASP A 47 1.65 26.86 -28.31
CA ASP A 47 2.74 25.90 -28.49
C ASP A 47 4.15 26.52 -28.38
N ASP A 48 5.14 25.64 -28.53
CA ASP A 48 6.56 25.83 -28.86
C ASP A 48 7.57 25.94 -27.70
N VAL A 49 8.09 24.78 -27.29
CA VAL A 49 9.43 24.65 -26.68
C VAL A 49 10.25 23.64 -27.48
N SER A 50 11.31 24.13 -28.10
CA SER A 50 12.35 23.36 -28.79
C SER A 50 13.37 22.77 -27.81
N THR A 51 13.59 21.47 -27.95
CA THR A 51 14.81 20.69 -27.64
C THR A 51 16.06 21.30 -28.32
N ALA A 52 17.33 21.26 -27.87
CA ALA A 52 18.14 20.42 -26.96
C ALA A 52 19.46 21.22 -26.63
N PRO A 53 20.60 20.66 -26.13
CA PRO A 53 20.87 19.39 -25.48
C PRO A 53 21.69 19.47 -24.16
N SER A 54 21.74 18.32 -23.51
CA SER A 54 22.56 17.85 -22.39
C SER A 54 24.07 18.13 -22.46
N ILE A 55 24.65 18.51 -21.31
CA ILE A 55 26.06 18.28 -20.97
C ILE A 55 26.10 17.55 -19.61
N SER A 56 26.85 16.45 -19.60
CA SER A 56 27.11 15.54 -18.50
C SER A 56 28.43 15.88 -17.77
N ALA A 57 28.67 15.15 -16.67
CA ALA A 57 29.85 15.08 -15.79
C ALA A 57 29.79 16.02 -14.57
N ALA A 58 29.59 15.57 -13.33
CA ALA A 58 30.28 14.57 -12.50
C ALA A 58 31.40 15.15 -11.62
N SER A 59 31.38 14.64 -10.38
CA SER A 59 32.44 14.54 -9.37
C SER A 59 32.95 15.79 -8.64
N VAL A 60 32.52 15.82 -7.38
CA VAL A 60 33.11 16.43 -6.19
C VAL A 60 34.36 15.63 -5.76
N GLN A 61 35.47 16.32 -5.50
CA GLN A 61 36.63 15.94 -4.67
C GLN A 61 37.26 17.27 -4.20
N SER A 62 37.03 17.70 -2.96
CA SER A 62 37.84 17.47 -1.74
C SER A 62 39.25 18.09 -1.77
N ASP A 63 39.54 18.81 -0.68
CA ASP A 63 40.84 19.13 -0.09
C ASP A 63 41.43 20.53 -0.34
N ASP A 64 41.10 21.43 0.58
CA ASP A 64 42.00 22.45 1.15
C ASP A 64 43.03 21.74 2.06
N PRO A 65 44.29 22.22 2.18
CA PRO A 65 44.53 23.32 3.11
C PRO A 65 45.69 24.28 2.76
N SER A 66 45.76 25.35 3.56
CA SER A 66 46.80 26.40 3.66
C SER A 66 46.71 27.48 2.57
N GLY A 67 46.37 28.74 2.86
CA GLY A 67 46.62 29.52 4.06
C GLY A 67 47.99 30.19 3.97
N MET A 68 48.11 31.27 3.19
CA MET A 68 49.00 32.40 3.47
C MET A 68 48.48 33.67 2.77
N PHE A 69 48.47 34.72 3.58
CA PHE A 69 48.29 36.15 3.30
C PHE A 69 48.69 36.61 1.88
N ASN A 70 47.82 37.42 1.26
CA ASN A 70 48.26 38.73 0.79
C ASN A 70 47.13 39.75 0.66
N ASN A 71 47.51 40.94 1.10
CA ASN A 71 46.78 42.17 1.24
C ASN A 71 46.69 42.87 -0.12
N MET A 72 45.50 43.10 -0.67
CA MET A 72 45.27 44.11 -1.71
C MET A 72 43.87 44.68 -1.57
N GLY A 73 43.83 46.00 -1.36
CA GLY A 73 42.60 46.77 -1.24
C GLY A 73 41.81 46.79 -2.54
N ALA A 74 40.50 46.74 -2.39
CA ALA A 74 39.54 47.16 -3.40
C ALA A 74 38.45 47.98 -2.69
N GLN A 75 38.22 49.16 -3.26
CA GLN A 75 37.31 50.20 -2.82
C GLN A 75 35.85 49.71 -2.74
N PRO A 76 35.05 50.16 -1.75
CA PRO A 76 33.61 50.28 -1.97
C PRO A 76 33.37 51.48 -2.88
N SER A 77 32.84 51.19 -4.07
CA SER A 77 32.36 52.15 -5.04
C SER A 77 31.28 53.05 -4.43
N MET A 78 31.59 54.34 -4.32
CA MET A 78 30.60 55.41 -4.17
C MET A 78 29.81 55.52 -5.48
N SER A 79 28.51 55.25 -5.42
CA SER A 79 27.58 55.62 -6.49
C SER A 79 26.21 55.95 -5.90
N GLU A 80 26.15 57.04 -5.12
CA GLU A 80 24.90 57.71 -4.76
C GLU A 80 25.18 59.17 -4.37
N SER A 81 25.88 59.91 -5.23
CA SER A 81 26.13 61.36 -5.02
C SER A 81 26.46 62.12 -6.30
N PHE A 82 25.82 61.79 -7.42
CA PHE A 82 26.06 62.45 -8.72
C PHE A 82 24.80 62.94 -9.45
N ALA A 83 23.72 63.23 -8.71
CA ALA A 83 22.48 63.80 -9.26
C ALA A 83 22.13 65.21 -8.74
N ILE A 84 23.08 65.93 -8.13
CA ILE A 84 22.82 67.29 -7.58
C ILE A 84 23.69 68.39 -8.23
N ASN A 85 24.74 68.05 -9.00
CA ASN A 85 25.60 69.07 -9.63
C ASN A 85 25.33 69.36 -11.11
N GLU A 86 24.31 68.74 -11.73
CA GLU A 86 23.92 69.01 -13.13
C GLU A 86 22.62 69.83 -13.24
N MET A 87 22.22 70.51 -12.16
CA MET A 87 21.11 71.47 -12.13
C MET A 87 21.55 72.91 -11.78
N GLN A 88 22.85 73.19 -11.75
CA GLN A 88 23.41 74.53 -11.45
C GLN A 88 24.19 75.19 -12.60
N GLN A 89 24.14 74.65 -13.82
CA GLN A 89 24.85 75.26 -14.97
C GLN A 89 23.98 75.51 -16.22
N LYS A 90 22.65 75.58 -16.05
CA LYS A 90 21.68 76.02 -17.09
C LYS A 90 20.63 77.01 -16.55
N ALA A 91 21.09 78.00 -15.79
CA ALA A 91 20.32 79.19 -15.43
C ALA A 91 21.08 80.50 -15.77
N LEU A 92 21.98 80.44 -16.76
CA LEU A 92 22.44 81.66 -17.43
C LEU A 92 21.37 82.05 -18.46
N GLU A 93 20.96 83.32 -18.40
CA GLU A 93 19.87 83.98 -19.15
C GLU A 93 18.46 83.93 -18.53
N GLY A 94 18.36 83.66 -17.22
CA GLY A 94 17.20 84.03 -16.43
C GLY A 94 17.36 85.46 -15.87
N LEU A 95 17.27 86.49 -16.71
CA LEU A 95 17.23 87.89 -16.24
C LEU A 95 15.93 88.10 -15.44
N VAL A 96 15.98 87.90 -14.12
CA VAL A 96 14.86 88.25 -13.23
C VAL A 96 14.85 89.77 -13.09
N THR A 97 14.15 90.44 -14.00
CA THR A 97 13.76 91.83 -13.80
C THR A 97 12.73 91.89 -12.69
N LEU A 98 13.19 92.25 -11.49
CA LEU A 98 12.30 92.67 -10.40
C LEU A 98 11.63 93.99 -10.85
N HIS A 99 10.46 93.85 -11.47
CA HIS A 99 9.56 94.97 -11.74
C HIS A 99 8.98 95.45 -10.40
N ILE A 100 9.75 96.27 -9.70
CA ILE A 100 9.29 96.96 -8.50
C ILE A 100 8.43 98.13 -8.99
N ASN A 101 7.12 98.02 -8.82
CA ASN A 101 6.22 99.14 -9.06
C ASN A 101 6.47 100.21 -8.00
N LEU A 102 7.27 101.23 -8.33
CA LEU A 102 7.62 102.33 -7.44
C LEU A 102 6.37 103.06 -6.92
N ALA A 103 5.26 103.07 -7.67
CA ALA A 103 4.01 103.71 -7.25
C ALA A 103 3.30 102.95 -6.10
N GLN A 104 3.66 101.70 -5.84
CA GLN A 104 3.10 100.87 -4.77
C GLN A 104 4.09 100.61 -3.63
N CYS A 105 5.30 101.15 -3.70
CA CYS A 105 6.32 100.95 -2.67
C CYS A 105 6.14 101.96 -1.54
N ARG A 106 5.91 101.44 -0.33
CA ARG A 106 6.01 102.24 0.88
C ARG A 106 7.45 102.22 1.37
N VAL A 107 8.12 103.37 1.30
CA VAL A 107 9.47 103.52 1.86
C VAL A 107 9.36 103.57 3.38
N VAL A 108 9.97 102.60 4.06
CA VAL A 108 10.10 102.58 5.51
C VAL A 108 11.55 102.87 5.86
N ARG A 109 11.81 103.97 6.58
CA ARG A 109 13.13 104.23 7.16
C ARG A 109 13.28 103.40 8.42
N LEU A 110 14.26 102.50 8.43
CA LEU A 110 14.49 101.55 9.53
C LEU A 110 15.63 101.98 10.44
N VAL A 111 16.67 102.62 9.91
CA VAL A 111 17.88 102.99 10.64
C VAL A 111 18.11 104.50 10.54
N VAL A 112 18.57 105.10 11.63
CA VAL A 112 19.03 106.50 11.68
C VAL A 112 20.55 106.48 11.57
N GLY A 113 21.07 106.35 10.35
CA GLY A 113 22.51 106.24 10.08
C GLY A 113 22.78 105.48 8.77
N GLY A 114 24.06 105.31 8.43
CA GLY A 114 24.46 104.46 7.32
C GLY A 114 24.10 102.99 7.59
N VAL A 115 23.57 102.29 6.60
CA VAL A 115 23.44 100.84 6.66
C VAL A 115 24.80 100.24 6.31
N THR A 116 25.40 99.49 7.23
CA THR A 116 26.75 98.92 7.05
C THR A 116 26.74 97.61 6.29
N ASN A 117 25.72 96.77 6.50
CA ASN A 117 25.62 95.48 5.84
C ASN A 117 24.18 94.97 5.75
N ILE A 118 23.86 94.23 4.69
CA ILE A 118 22.55 93.60 4.47
C ILE A 118 22.80 92.16 4.02
N ALA A 119 22.20 91.18 4.70
CA ALA A 119 22.28 89.76 4.34
C ALA A 119 20.88 89.11 4.39
N PHE A 120 20.60 88.22 3.44
CA PHE A 120 19.40 87.38 3.46
C PHE A 120 19.74 86.07 4.17
N THR A 121 18.79 85.50 4.91
CA THR A 121 18.93 84.11 5.40
C THR A 121 18.88 83.13 4.22
N PRO A 122 19.54 81.95 4.29
CA PRO A 122 19.60 81.01 3.16
C PRO A 122 18.23 80.51 2.69
N ASP A 123 17.25 80.46 3.58
CA ASP A 123 15.85 80.11 3.30
C ASP A 123 15.03 81.29 2.73
N GLY A 124 15.63 82.48 2.64
CA GLY A 124 15.01 83.70 2.11
C GLY A 124 13.95 84.32 3.02
N THR A 125 13.71 83.75 4.22
CA THR A 125 12.61 84.13 5.13
C THR A 125 12.89 85.44 5.89
N TYR A 126 14.16 85.82 6.04
CA TYR A 126 14.54 87.03 6.76
C TYR A 126 15.63 87.83 6.03
N ILE A 127 15.56 89.15 6.19
CA ILE A 127 16.63 90.09 5.85
C ILE A 127 17.22 90.61 7.14
N ILE A 128 18.53 90.45 7.30
CA ILE A 128 19.30 90.99 8.42
C ILE A 128 20.00 92.25 7.92
N ILE A 129 19.73 93.38 8.56
CA ILE A 129 20.30 94.69 8.28
C ILE A 129 21.11 95.11 9.51
N THR A 130 22.34 95.56 9.29
CA THR A 130 23.20 96.13 10.34
C THR A 130 23.42 97.62 10.07
N GLY A 131 23.27 98.44 11.10
CA GLY A 131 23.49 99.88 11.06
C GLY A 131 24.85 100.28 11.63
N GLU A 132 25.35 101.43 11.21
CA GLU A 132 26.59 102.06 11.71
C GLU A 132 26.50 102.40 13.21
N ASP A 133 25.28 102.62 13.71
CA ASP A 133 24.96 102.81 15.13
C ASP A 133 25.07 101.53 15.97
N GLY A 134 25.36 100.38 15.33
CA GLY A 134 25.43 99.07 15.97
C GLY A 134 24.08 98.37 16.11
N SER A 135 23.00 98.95 15.58
CA SER A 135 21.67 98.33 15.58
C SER A 135 21.61 97.20 14.54
N VAL A 136 21.01 96.07 14.90
CA VAL A 136 20.75 94.97 13.96
C VAL A 136 19.25 94.75 13.86
N PHE A 137 18.71 94.84 12.64
CA PHE A 137 17.31 94.64 12.33
C PHE A 137 17.15 93.33 11.56
N MET A 138 16.31 92.43 12.08
CA MET A 138 15.86 91.26 11.32
C MET A 138 14.44 91.53 10.83
N LEU A 139 14.26 91.60 9.52
CA LEU A 139 12.99 91.81 8.85
C LEU A 139 12.50 90.49 8.28
N SER A 140 11.29 90.07 8.64
CA SER A 140 10.66 88.96 7.95
C SER A 140 10.22 89.38 6.55
N THR A 141 10.63 88.64 5.53
CA THR A 141 10.15 88.78 4.16
C THR A 141 8.83 88.01 4.05
N LEU A 142 7.73 88.72 3.84
CA LEU A 142 6.37 88.15 3.81
C LEU A 142 6.07 87.22 2.63
N ARG A 143 7.08 86.83 1.84
CA ARG A 143 6.94 85.78 0.83
C ARG A 143 8.00 84.73 1.06
N LYS A 144 7.61 83.70 1.82
CA LYS A 144 8.01 82.34 1.45
C LYS A 144 7.61 82.20 -0.02
N TYR A 145 8.56 82.06 -0.94
CA TYR A 145 8.26 81.68 -2.31
C TYR A 145 7.57 80.31 -2.24
N ALA A 146 6.25 80.31 -2.10
CA ALA A 146 5.38 79.12 -2.14
C ALA A 146 5.23 78.70 -3.61
N GLY A 147 6.37 78.37 -4.22
CA GLY A 147 6.49 78.19 -5.66
C GLY A 147 7.58 77.19 -6.01
N VAL A 148 7.73 76.10 -5.24
CA VAL A 148 8.14 74.80 -5.77
C VAL A 148 7.31 73.75 -5.04
N ASN A 149 6.36 73.21 -5.79
CA ASN A 149 5.57 72.04 -5.45
C ASN A 149 6.50 70.84 -5.23
N ASP A 150 6.62 70.35 -4.00
CA ASP A 150 6.77 68.93 -3.72
C ASP A 150 5.59 68.52 -2.84
N GLY A 151 4.42 68.47 -3.47
CA GLY A 151 3.20 68.01 -2.84
C GLY A 151 3.06 66.50 -2.99
N HIS A 152 3.16 65.77 -1.87
CA HIS A 152 2.35 64.59 -1.56
C HIS A 152 1.99 64.69 -0.07
N GLY A 153 0.73 65.03 0.23
CA GLY A 153 0.28 65.12 1.62
C GLY A 153 -0.97 65.97 1.79
N ASP A 154 -2.08 65.43 1.31
CA ASP A 154 -3.46 65.61 1.77
C ASP A 154 -3.96 67.01 2.14
N GLY A 155 -4.80 67.50 1.24
CA GLY A 155 -5.65 68.67 1.45
C GLY A 155 -6.55 68.50 2.67
N LYS A 156 -6.42 69.46 3.59
CA LYS A 156 -7.52 70.01 4.39
C LYS A 156 -7.14 71.41 4.87
N ALA A 157 -7.83 72.39 4.31
CA ALA A 157 -8.10 73.73 4.85
C ALA A 157 -6.93 74.52 5.46
N ALA A 158 -6.37 75.45 4.66
CA ALA A 158 -5.76 76.66 5.19
C ALA A 158 -6.21 77.89 4.39
N ALA A 159 -7.53 78.09 4.30
CA ALA A 159 -8.15 79.37 3.97
C ALA A 159 -8.53 80.14 5.25
N ALA A 160 -7.66 80.10 6.26
CA ALA A 160 -7.75 80.94 7.44
C ALA A 160 -6.70 82.04 7.29
N ALA A 161 -7.20 83.25 7.00
CA ALA A 161 -6.56 84.55 7.13
C ALA A 161 -5.09 84.51 7.56
N ALA A 162 -4.19 84.81 6.61
CA ALA A 162 -2.92 85.44 6.90
C ALA A 162 -3.19 86.80 7.58
N THR A 163 -3.57 86.74 8.86
CA THR A 163 -3.46 87.87 9.77
C THR A 163 -1.97 88.14 9.83
N LEU A 164 -1.53 89.14 9.06
CA LEU A 164 -0.17 89.67 9.06
C LEU A 164 0.27 89.79 10.52
N SER A 165 1.06 88.83 11.00
CA SER A 165 1.81 89.02 12.23
C SER A 165 2.61 90.30 12.02
N PRO A 166 2.40 91.36 12.83
CA PRO A 166 3.17 92.58 12.68
C PRO A 166 4.65 92.20 12.67
N VAL A 167 5.39 92.74 11.70
CA VAL A 167 6.84 92.54 11.54
C VAL A 167 7.46 92.69 12.93
N GLN A 168 7.82 91.57 13.56
CA GLN A 168 8.39 91.58 14.90
C GLN A 168 9.86 91.93 14.73
N PHE A 169 10.16 93.21 14.96
CA PHE A 169 11.52 93.68 15.09
C PHE A 169 12.10 93.12 16.39
N LEU A 170 12.93 92.08 16.28
CA LEU A 170 13.66 91.56 17.43
C LEU A 170 14.98 92.34 17.56
N MET A 171 14.97 93.39 18.37
CA MET A 171 16.21 94.03 18.80
C MET A 171 16.79 93.22 19.96
N VAL A 172 17.92 92.56 19.73
CA VAL A 172 18.63 91.82 20.78
C VAL A 172 19.91 92.59 21.12
N ASP A 173 20.03 92.98 22.38
CA ASP A 173 21.24 93.60 22.88
C ASP A 173 22.45 92.68 22.66
N LYS A 174 23.58 93.24 22.22
CA LYS A 174 24.82 92.49 21.98
C LYS A 174 25.25 91.65 23.19
N SER A 175 25.03 92.13 24.40
CA SER A 175 25.31 91.40 25.65
C SER A 175 24.43 90.15 25.83
N LYS A 176 23.16 90.21 25.41
CA LYS A 176 22.25 89.06 25.42
C LYS A 176 22.64 88.04 24.35
N MET A 177 23.07 88.50 23.16
CA MET A 177 23.61 87.61 22.12
C MET A 177 24.84 86.83 22.59
N GLU A 178 25.75 87.49 23.32
CA GLU A 178 26.94 86.82 23.85
C GLU A 178 26.58 85.81 24.94
N SER A 179 25.60 86.12 25.80
CA SER A 179 25.05 85.15 26.75
C SER A 179 24.39 83.94 26.07
N ILE A 180 23.67 84.17 24.96
CA ILE A 180 23.08 83.08 24.17
C ILE A 180 24.16 82.20 23.54
N ARG A 181 25.27 82.77 23.05
CA ARG A 181 26.40 82.00 22.53
C ARG A 181 27.01 81.09 23.58
N VAL A 182 27.28 81.60 24.78
CA VAL A 182 27.82 80.77 25.87
C VAL A 182 26.87 79.62 26.21
N LYS A 183 25.56 79.89 26.32
CA LYS A 183 24.55 78.86 26.54
C LYS A 183 24.47 77.83 25.40
N LEU A 184 24.64 78.26 24.15
CA LEU A 184 24.70 77.36 23.00
C LEU A 184 25.89 76.42 23.10
N VAL A 185 27.07 76.93 23.44
CA VAL A 185 28.28 76.09 23.62
C VAL A 185 28.11 75.11 24.79
N GLU A 186 27.52 75.54 25.91
CA GLU A 186 27.20 74.65 27.03
C GLU A 186 26.19 73.57 26.64
N LEU A 187 25.15 73.93 25.88
CA LEU A 187 24.17 72.97 25.37
C LEU A 187 24.79 72.00 24.37
N GLU A 188 25.63 72.46 23.45
CA GLU A 188 26.36 71.61 22.51
C GLU A 188 27.24 70.60 23.26
N SER A 189 28.00 71.07 24.25
CA SER A 189 28.82 70.19 25.10
C SER A 189 27.98 69.18 25.89
N SER A 190 26.82 69.61 26.42
CA SER A 190 25.87 68.72 27.10
C SER A 190 25.25 67.69 26.16
N ILE A 191 24.95 68.06 24.91
CA ILE A 191 24.45 67.15 23.87
C ILE A 191 25.52 66.13 23.51
N GLU A 192 26.77 66.56 23.33
CA GLU A 192 27.89 65.65 23.06
C GLU A 192 28.13 64.67 24.20
N ALA A 193 28.07 65.11 25.46
CA ALA A 193 28.18 64.22 26.62
C ALA A 193 27.03 63.21 26.67
N SER A 194 25.79 63.66 26.47
CA SER A 194 24.60 62.81 26.41
C SER A 194 24.67 61.78 25.28
N ASN A 195 25.16 62.18 24.10
CA ASN A 195 25.35 61.28 22.96
C ASN A 195 26.37 60.18 23.27
N LYS A 196 27.50 60.53 23.92
CA LYS A 196 28.49 59.52 24.35
C LYS A 196 27.90 58.54 25.37
N ASP A 197 27.10 59.02 26.32
CA ASP A 197 26.43 58.16 27.29
C ASP A 197 25.41 57.23 26.59
N HIS A 198 24.65 57.74 25.63
CA HIS A 198 23.74 56.95 24.81
C HIS A 198 24.48 55.89 23.98
N GLU A 199 25.61 56.22 23.36
CA GLU A 199 26.43 55.26 22.62
C GLU A 199 26.95 54.14 23.53
N LEU A 200 27.39 54.46 24.75
CA LEU A 200 27.81 53.47 25.74
C LEU A 200 26.67 52.56 26.18
N VAL A 201 25.46 53.11 26.38
CA VAL A 201 24.27 52.32 26.72
C VAL A 201 23.87 51.42 25.55
N LEU A 202 23.88 51.94 24.32
CA LEU A 202 23.58 51.15 23.12
C LEU A 202 24.58 50.03 22.92
N GLY A 203 25.88 50.28 23.11
CA GLY A 203 26.93 49.25 23.06
C GLY A 203 26.64 48.11 24.04
N LYS A 204 26.35 48.43 25.32
CA LYS A 204 25.98 47.42 26.33
C LYS A 204 24.72 46.64 25.97
N VAL A 205 23.71 47.31 25.40
CA VAL A 205 22.48 46.65 24.97
C VAL A 205 22.75 45.70 23.81
N ILE A 206 23.54 46.11 22.81
CA ILE A 206 23.92 45.27 21.67
C ILE A 206 24.71 44.06 22.16
N GLU A 207 25.75 44.25 22.97
CA GLU A 207 26.55 43.15 23.54
C GLU A 207 25.68 42.16 24.33
N SER A 208 24.72 42.66 25.13
CA SER A 208 23.82 41.81 25.89
C SER A 208 22.87 40.98 25.00
N ARG A 209 22.42 41.56 23.89
CA ARG A 209 21.54 40.89 22.91
C ARG A 209 22.33 39.88 22.07
N GLU A 210 23.54 40.21 21.65
CA GLU A 210 24.43 39.28 20.95
C GLU A 210 24.74 38.06 21.82
N LYS A 211 25.02 38.26 23.11
CA LYS A 211 25.18 37.16 24.06
C LYS A 211 23.94 36.29 24.18
N LEU A 212 22.75 36.91 24.30
CA LEU A 212 21.48 36.17 24.35
C LEU A 212 21.25 35.35 23.07
N LEU A 213 21.51 35.92 21.90
CA LEU A 213 21.39 35.23 20.61
C LEU A 213 22.34 34.03 20.52
N TYR A 214 23.59 34.20 20.96
CA TYR A 214 24.56 33.11 21.02
C TYR A 214 24.09 31.97 21.95
N ASP A 215 23.59 32.30 23.14
CA ASP A 215 23.06 31.31 24.09
C ASP A 215 21.82 30.58 23.53
N LEU A 216 20.94 31.30 22.83
CA LEU A 216 19.76 30.72 22.19
C LEU A 216 20.15 29.79 21.04
N GLU A 217 21.10 30.18 20.20
CA GLU A 217 21.61 29.37 19.10
C GLU A 217 22.29 28.10 19.63
N SER A 218 23.09 28.21 20.69
CA SER A 218 23.72 27.06 21.36
C SER A 218 22.69 26.09 21.93
N LYS A 219 21.63 26.60 22.57
CA LYS A 219 20.52 25.77 23.07
C LYS A 219 19.79 25.06 21.93
N MET A 220 19.49 25.78 20.85
CA MET A 220 18.80 25.22 19.69
C MET A 220 19.64 24.12 19.02
N LYS A 221 20.95 24.33 18.86
CA LYS A 221 21.86 23.30 18.32
C LYS A 221 21.88 22.03 19.19
N LYS A 222 21.92 22.18 20.52
CA LYS A 222 21.85 21.05 21.45
C LYS A 222 20.51 20.31 21.36
N GLU A 223 19.41 21.04 21.29
CA GLU A 223 18.09 20.45 21.18
C GLU A 223 17.90 19.69 19.86
N ILE A 224 18.35 20.26 18.75
CA ILE A 224 18.35 19.58 17.44
C ILE A 224 19.15 18.28 17.52
N ALA A 225 20.38 18.31 18.05
CA ALA A 225 21.19 17.11 18.22
C ALA A 225 20.49 16.03 19.06
N THR A 226 19.86 16.41 20.19
CA THR A 226 19.11 15.45 21.02
C THR A 226 17.90 14.85 20.30
N ARG A 227 17.22 15.63 19.44
CA ARG A 227 16.08 15.14 18.65
C ARG A 227 16.56 14.20 17.53
N ASP A 228 17.66 14.53 16.87
CA ASP A 228 18.25 13.68 15.85
C ASP A 228 18.69 12.32 16.43
N ASP A 229 19.32 12.31 17.60
CA ASP A 229 19.69 11.08 18.31
C ASP A 229 18.45 10.24 18.66
N ALA A 230 17.36 10.87 19.12
CA ALA A 230 16.12 10.17 19.41
C ALA A 230 15.47 9.59 18.14
N ILE A 231 15.49 10.32 17.03
CA ILE A 231 14.98 9.85 15.73
C ILE A 231 15.81 8.65 15.23
N LEU A 232 17.13 8.71 15.34
CA LEU A 232 18.02 7.63 14.94
C LEU A 232 17.78 6.36 15.80
N LEU A 233 17.60 6.52 17.11
CA LEU A 233 17.31 5.42 18.01
C LEU A 233 15.96 4.78 17.69
N ALA A 234 14.89 5.58 17.53
CA ALA A 234 13.57 5.10 17.15
C ALA A 234 13.60 4.37 15.79
N ARG A 235 14.35 4.88 14.81
CA ARG A 235 14.53 4.22 13.51
C ARG A 235 15.25 2.88 13.63
N LYS A 236 16.28 2.81 14.48
CA LYS A 236 17.01 1.57 14.75
C LYS A 236 16.11 0.51 15.40
N GLU A 237 15.29 0.91 16.37
CA GLU A 237 14.30 0.02 17.01
C GLU A 237 13.26 -0.46 16.00
N TYR A 238 12.71 0.43 15.18
CA TYR A 238 11.76 0.07 14.12
C TYR A 238 12.35 -0.93 13.12
N LEU A 239 13.60 -0.73 12.69
CA LEU A 239 14.30 -1.67 11.81
C LEU A 239 14.53 -3.03 12.50
N GLY A 240 14.81 -3.04 13.80
CA GLY A 240 14.91 -4.25 14.61
C GLY A 240 13.59 -5.02 14.68
N MET A 241 12.50 -4.34 15.02
CA MET A 241 11.16 -4.92 15.05
C MET A 241 10.72 -5.43 13.67
N LYS A 242 11.00 -4.68 12.61
CA LYS A 242 10.71 -5.10 11.23
C LYS A 242 11.45 -6.38 10.86
N LYS A 243 12.74 -6.49 11.22
CA LYS A 243 13.53 -7.69 10.98
C LYS A 243 12.98 -8.89 11.77
N GLN A 244 12.67 -8.70 13.05
CA GLN A 244 12.08 -9.75 13.87
C GLN A 244 10.75 -10.24 13.30
N ALA A 245 9.86 -9.34 12.90
CA ALA A 245 8.59 -9.70 12.28
C ALA A 245 8.79 -10.46 10.96
N GLN A 246 9.81 -10.10 10.17
CA GLN A 246 10.16 -10.83 8.96
C GLN A 246 10.66 -12.25 9.26
N ASP A 247 11.55 -12.39 10.25
CA ASP A 247 12.04 -13.69 10.70
C ASP A 247 10.89 -14.58 11.22
N GLU A 248 9.93 -14.02 11.97
CA GLU A 248 8.73 -14.72 12.43
C GLU A 248 7.85 -15.19 11.26
N VAL A 249 7.63 -14.35 10.24
CA VAL A 249 6.89 -14.74 9.03
C VAL A 249 7.60 -15.87 8.28
N GLU A 250 8.93 -15.83 8.17
CA GLU A 250 9.71 -16.90 7.53
C GLU A 250 9.62 -18.22 8.31
N THR A 251 9.65 -18.18 9.64
CA THR A 251 9.47 -19.39 10.48
C THR A 251 8.07 -19.99 10.33
N LEU A 252 7.02 -19.17 10.35
CA LEU A 252 5.65 -19.63 10.15
C LEU A 252 5.44 -20.21 8.75
N LYS A 253 6.04 -19.60 7.72
CA LYS A 253 6.00 -20.13 6.36
C LYS A 253 6.66 -21.51 6.28
N LYS A 254 7.81 -21.69 6.94
CA LYS A 254 8.50 -22.99 7.01
C LYS A 254 7.67 -24.05 7.72
N GLN A 255 7.09 -23.71 8.88
CA GLN A 255 6.21 -24.62 9.63
C GLN A 255 4.96 -25.03 8.84
N SER A 256 4.35 -24.08 8.13
CA SER A 256 3.21 -24.34 7.25
C SER A 256 3.60 -25.30 6.11
N GLN A 257 4.75 -25.07 5.47
CA GLN A 257 5.26 -25.97 4.43
C GLN A 257 5.55 -27.38 4.95
N GLU A 258 6.18 -27.51 6.11
CA GLU A 258 6.43 -28.80 6.75
C GLU A 258 5.13 -29.55 7.09
N SER A 259 4.10 -28.81 7.54
CA SER A 259 2.78 -29.37 7.83
C SER A 259 2.08 -29.86 6.55
N LEU A 260 2.20 -29.12 5.45
CA LEU A 260 1.67 -29.49 4.14
C LEU A 260 2.37 -30.75 3.61
N ASN A 261 3.71 -30.79 3.63
CA ASN A 261 4.48 -31.96 3.22
C ASN A 261 4.14 -33.21 4.06
N SER A 262 3.93 -33.04 5.38
CA SER A 262 3.51 -34.13 6.27
C SER A 262 2.11 -34.67 5.90
N LEU A 263 1.18 -33.77 5.55
CA LEU A 263 -0.15 -34.14 5.11
C LEU A 263 -0.11 -34.88 3.77
N GLU A 264 0.68 -34.40 2.80
CA GLU A 264 0.91 -35.08 1.52
C GLU A 264 1.44 -36.50 1.73
N LEU A 265 2.46 -36.67 2.58
CA LEU A 265 3.01 -37.99 2.90
C LEU A 265 1.96 -38.93 3.53
N MET A 266 1.08 -38.41 4.39
CA MET A 266 -0.02 -39.20 4.95
C MET A 266 -1.04 -39.63 3.89
N TYR A 267 -1.36 -38.74 2.94
CA TYR A 267 -2.25 -39.07 1.81
C TYR A 267 -1.63 -40.14 0.90
N GLU A 268 -0.36 -40.01 0.54
CA GLU A 268 0.35 -41.01 -0.26
C GLU A 268 0.37 -42.38 0.44
N ARG A 269 0.65 -42.40 1.75
CA ARG A 269 0.60 -43.63 2.54
C ARG A 269 -0.80 -44.26 2.54
N LYS A 270 -1.85 -43.45 2.66
CA LYS A 270 -3.24 -43.94 2.63
C LYS A 270 -3.61 -44.50 1.25
N LEU A 271 -3.25 -43.81 0.17
CA LEU A 271 -3.45 -44.30 -1.20
C LEU A 271 -2.72 -45.62 -1.44
N ALA A 272 -1.48 -45.76 -0.95
CA ALA A 272 -0.74 -47.01 -1.04
C ALA A 272 -1.43 -48.15 -0.26
N GLN A 273 -1.98 -47.87 0.93
CA GLN A 273 -2.74 -48.85 1.71
C GLN A 273 -4.04 -49.28 1.01
N GLU A 274 -4.78 -48.34 0.43
CA GLU A 274 -5.99 -48.63 -0.35
C GLU A 274 -5.66 -49.46 -1.60
N GLY A 275 -4.55 -49.16 -2.28
CA GLY A 275 -4.04 -49.98 -3.39
C GLY A 275 -3.81 -51.44 -2.99
N VAL A 276 -3.09 -51.67 -1.88
CA VAL A 276 -2.85 -53.03 -1.36
C VAL A 276 -4.15 -53.74 -0.97
N TYR A 277 -5.13 -53.02 -0.44
CA TYR A 277 -6.44 -53.58 -0.11
C TYR A 277 -7.20 -54.03 -1.36
N VAL A 278 -7.22 -53.21 -2.42
CA VAL A 278 -7.86 -53.54 -3.70
C VAL A 278 -7.18 -54.75 -4.35
N ASP A 279 -5.85 -54.83 -4.30
CA ASP A 279 -5.10 -55.98 -4.83
C ASP A 279 -5.46 -57.28 -4.08
N LYS A 280 -5.59 -57.22 -2.75
CA LYS A 280 -6.04 -58.38 -1.95
C LYS A 280 -7.47 -58.80 -2.29
N MET A 281 -8.37 -57.83 -2.47
CA MET A 281 -9.76 -58.11 -2.89
C MET A 281 -9.80 -58.77 -4.27
N LYS A 282 -8.98 -58.29 -5.20
CA LYS A 282 -8.83 -58.89 -6.53
C LYS A 282 -8.29 -60.31 -6.45
N GLN A 283 -7.23 -60.54 -5.67
CA GLN A 283 -6.68 -61.87 -5.45
C GLN A 283 -7.72 -62.83 -4.86
N ALA A 284 -8.46 -62.40 -3.83
CA ALA A 284 -9.51 -63.22 -3.22
C ALA A 284 -10.62 -63.58 -4.22
N TYR A 285 -10.98 -62.65 -5.10
CA TYR A 285 -11.94 -62.90 -6.18
C TYR A 285 -11.39 -63.89 -7.22
N ASP A 286 -10.13 -63.73 -7.63
CA ASP A 286 -9.48 -64.65 -8.57
C ASP A 286 -9.39 -66.07 -7.98
N GLU A 287 -9.02 -66.21 -6.70
CA GLU A 287 -9.02 -67.50 -5.97
C GLU A 287 -10.41 -68.11 -5.89
N TYR A 288 -11.44 -67.32 -5.59
CA TYR A 288 -12.83 -67.78 -5.59
C TYR A 288 -13.26 -68.32 -6.96
N VAL A 289 -12.93 -67.61 -8.04
CA VAL A 289 -13.25 -68.03 -9.41
C VAL A 289 -12.52 -69.33 -9.78
N VAL A 290 -11.25 -69.48 -9.38
CA VAL A 290 -10.48 -70.71 -9.61
C VAL A 290 -11.10 -71.88 -8.85
N ASN A 291 -11.42 -71.70 -7.57
CA ASN A 291 -12.05 -72.74 -6.75
C ASN A 291 -13.41 -73.17 -7.34
N MET A 292 -14.25 -72.22 -7.75
CA MET A 292 -15.53 -72.53 -8.39
C MET A 292 -15.36 -73.33 -9.70
N LYS A 293 -14.33 -73.03 -10.49
CA LYS A 293 -14.01 -73.81 -11.70
C LYS A 293 -13.54 -75.22 -11.36
N MET A 294 -12.73 -75.39 -10.31
CA MET A 294 -12.31 -76.70 -9.83
C MET A 294 -13.50 -77.52 -9.33
N ASP A 295 -14.42 -76.90 -8.59
CA ASP A 295 -15.64 -77.56 -8.11
C ASP A 295 -16.54 -77.99 -9.27
N ILE A 296 -16.78 -77.12 -10.24
CA ILE A 296 -17.54 -77.45 -11.46
C ILE A 296 -16.87 -78.61 -12.21
N HIS A 297 -15.54 -78.59 -12.35
CA HIS A 297 -14.80 -79.67 -12.99
C HIS A 297 -14.92 -80.98 -12.21
N SER A 298 -14.78 -80.95 -10.88
CA SER A 298 -14.95 -82.12 -10.01
C SER A 298 -16.35 -82.71 -10.13
N ILE A 299 -17.39 -81.86 -10.15
CA ILE A 299 -18.78 -82.29 -10.37
C ILE A 299 -18.94 -82.92 -11.75
N HIS A 300 -18.34 -82.33 -12.80
CA HIS A 300 -18.35 -82.94 -14.13
C HIS A 300 -17.66 -84.31 -14.14
N THR A 301 -16.49 -84.44 -13.53
CA THR A 301 -15.77 -85.72 -13.44
C THR A 301 -16.62 -86.77 -12.68
N GLN A 302 -17.18 -86.41 -11.52
CA GLN A 302 -18.08 -87.29 -10.77
C GLN A 302 -19.31 -87.70 -11.59
N ASN A 303 -19.92 -86.77 -12.32
CA ASN A 303 -21.06 -87.07 -13.19
C ASN A 303 -20.66 -88.00 -14.34
N THR A 304 -19.48 -87.80 -14.96
CA THR A 304 -18.99 -88.69 -16.01
C THR A 304 -18.70 -90.10 -15.49
N GLU A 305 -18.12 -90.22 -14.30
CA GLU A 305 -17.92 -91.51 -13.63
C GLU A 305 -19.26 -92.18 -13.29
N HIS A 306 -20.23 -91.41 -12.80
CA HIS A 306 -21.57 -91.91 -12.52
C HIS A 306 -22.27 -92.39 -13.80
N ILE A 307 -22.17 -91.66 -14.91
CA ILE A 307 -22.71 -92.07 -16.21
C ILE A 307 -22.04 -93.38 -16.65
N HIS A 308 -20.71 -93.46 -16.57
CA HIS A 308 -19.96 -94.66 -16.90
C HIS A 308 -20.38 -95.87 -16.04
N ASN A 309 -20.63 -95.67 -14.74
CA ASN A 309 -21.13 -96.73 -13.86
C ASN A 309 -22.55 -97.18 -14.25
N ILE A 310 -23.46 -96.25 -14.57
CA ILE A 310 -24.80 -96.60 -15.08
C ILE A 310 -24.68 -97.40 -16.39
N GLU A 311 -23.83 -96.97 -17.32
CA GLU A 311 -23.61 -97.66 -18.59
C GLU A 311 -23.03 -99.05 -18.39
N HIS A 312 -22.05 -99.19 -17.50
CA HIS A 312 -21.47 -100.48 -17.12
C HIS A 312 -22.52 -101.41 -16.51
N ASP A 313 -23.35 -100.93 -15.57
CA ASP A 313 -24.43 -101.71 -14.97
C ASP A 313 -25.50 -102.09 -15.99
N LYS A 314 -25.82 -101.18 -16.92
CA LYS A 314 -26.71 -101.47 -18.05
C LYS A 314 -26.13 -102.55 -18.96
N HIS A 315 -24.84 -102.49 -19.29
CA HIS A 315 -24.17 -103.53 -20.08
C HIS A 315 -24.16 -104.88 -19.37
N ARG A 316 -23.92 -104.90 -18.06
CA ARG A 316 -23.99 -106.12 -17.25
C ARG A 316 -25.40 -106.70 -17.24
N ALA A 317 -26.42 -105.87 -17.01
CA ALA A 317 -27.82 -106.30 -17.05
C ALA A 317 -28.22 -106.84 -18.43
N LEU A 318 -27.76 -106.21 -19.52
CA LEU A 318 -27.96 -106.71 -20.87
C LEU A 318 -27.29 -108.07 -21.10
N GLN A 319 -26.05 -108.26 -20.65
CA GLN A 319 -25.36 -109.55 -20.73
C GLN A 319 -26.07 -110.64 -19.93
N GLU A 320 -26.57 -110.32 -18.73
CA GLU A 320 -27.35 -111.24 -17.90
C GLU A 320 -28.68 -111.62 -18.57
N ALA A 321 -29.38 -110.65 -19.17
CA ALA A 321 -30.60 -110.88 -19.95
C ALA A 321 -30.33 -111.74 -21.19
N GLU A 322 -29.22 -111.53 -21.90
CA GLU A 322 -28.79 -112.37 -23.02
C GLU A 322 -28.49 -113.81 -22.59
N LYS A 323 -27.83 -114.00 -21.44
CA LYS A 323 -27.61 -115.34 -20.85
C LYS A 323 -28.93 -116.02 -20.51
N GLN A 324 -29.87 -115.31 -19.88
CA GLN A 324 -31.20 -115.84 -19.57
C GLN A 324 -31.97 -116.21 -20.84
N LYS A 325 -31.97 -115.32 -21.85
CA LYS A 325 -32.55 -115.60 -23.18
C LYS A 325 -31.94 -116.87 -23.78
N HIS A 326 -30.63 -117.03 -23.72
CA HIS A 326 -29.95 -118.21 -24.26
C HIS A 326 -30.32 -119.48 -23.49
N ALA A 327 -30.42 -119.44 -22.16
CA ALA A 327 -30.87 -120.56 -21.34
C ALA A 327 -32.33 -120.97 -21.66
N VAL A 328 -33.23 -120.00 -21.86
CA VAL A 328 -34.61 -120.26 -22.27
C VAL A 328 -34.67 -120.90 -23.66
N LEU A 329 -33.87 -120.41 -24.60
CA LEU A 329 -33.76 -121.00 -25.94
C LEU A 329 -33.26 -122.45 -25.89
N GLN A 330 -32.22 -122.72 -25.09
CA GLN A 330 -31.72 -124.09 -24.88
C GLN A 330 -32.79 -125.01 -24.28
N TYR A 331 -33.57 -124.52 -23.31
CA TYR A 331 -34.69 -125.27 -22.73
C TYR A 331 -35.79 -125.53 -23.77
N TYR A 332 -36.13 -124.53 -24.59
CA TYR A 332 -37.08 -124.69 -25.69
C TYR A 332 -36.61 -125.74 -26.71
N GLU A 333 -35.34 -125.70 -27.12
CA GLU A 333 -34.76 -126.71 -28.02
C GLU A 333 -34.80 -128.11 -27.41
N TYR A 334 -34.49 -128.24 -26.12
CA TYR A 334 -34.61 -129.49 -25.37
C TYR A 334 -36.06 -130.02 -25.37
N MET A 335 -37.03 -129.16 -25.04
CA MET A 335 -38.46 -129.51 -25.03
C MET A 335 -38.97 -129.88 -26.41
N LYS A 336 -38.55 -129.15 -27.45
CA LYS A 336 -38.89 -129.44 -28.84
C LYS A 336 -38.36 -130.83 -29.23
N LYS A 337 -37.07 -131.10 -28.98
CA LYS A 337 -36.47 -132.41 -29.25
C LYS A 337 -37.21 -133.54 -28.53
N ARG A 338 -37.58 -133.33 -27.27
CA ARG A 338 -38.33 -134.31 -26.48
C ARG A 338 -39.76 -134.52 -27.01
N ASN A 339 -40.43 -133.46 -27.46
CA ASN A 339 -41.72 -133.57 -28.13
C ASN A 339 -41.61 -134.29 -29.47
N ASP A 340 -40.58 -134.01 -30.25
CA ASP A 340 -40.29 -134.71 -31.51
C ASP A 340 -40.03 -136.20 -31.24
N GLU A 341 -39.28 -136.55 -30.19
CA GLU A 341 -39.08 -137.94 -29.73
C GLU A 341 -40.41 -138.61 -29.33
N VAL A 342 -41.29 -137.89 -28.61
CA VAL A 342 -42.62 -138.41 -28.23
C VAL A 342 -43.52 -138.60 -29.46
N LEU A 343 -43.57 -137.63 -30.36
CA LEU A 343 -44.32 -137.73 -31.62
C LEU A 343 -43.81 -138.88 -32.47
N GLN A 344 -42.49 -139.04 -32.59
CA GLN A 344 -41.87 -140.14 -33.30
C GLN A 344 -42.21 -141.49 -32.64
N SER A 345 -42.19 -141.57 -31.31
CA SER A 345 -42.62 -142.78 -30.60
C SER A 345 -44.10 -143.11 -30.80
N LEU A 346 -44.96 -142.10 -30.93
CA LEU A 346 -46.38 -142.27 -31.24
C LEU A 346 -46.59 -142.70 -32.70
N GLU A 347 -45.84 -142.13 -33.64
CA GLU A 347 -45.84 -142.54 -35.04
C GLU A 347 -45.34 -143.99 -35.18
N ASP A 348 -44.28 -144.36 -34.46
CA ASP A 348 -43.75 -145.73 -34.41
C ASP A 348 -44.77 -146.69 -33.80
N GLN A 349 -45.44 -146.32 -32.70
CA GLN A 349 -46.53 -147.12 -32.11
C GLN A 349 -47.71 -147.27 -33.08
N GLN A 350 -48.14 -146.20 -33.75
CA GLN A 350 -49.20 -146.28 -34.76
C GLN A 350 -48.78 -147.10 -35.98
N ALA A 351 -47.52 -147.03 -36.40
CA ALA A 351 -46.98 -147.85 -37.47
C ALA A 351 -46.95 -149.33 -37.06
N GLU A 352 -46.61 -149.63 -35.80
CA GLU A 352 -46.66 -150.96 -35.23
C GLU A 352 -48.10 -151.48 -35.13
N GLU A 353 -49.04 -150.65 -34.67
CA GLU A 353 -50.47 -150.98 -34.66
C GLU A 353 -51.02 -151.19 -36.07
N ARG A 354 -50.64 -150.36 -37.05
CA ARG A 354 -50.97 -150.55 -38.47
C ARG A 354 -50.35 -151.84 -39.02
N SER A 355 -49.15 -152.20 -38.59
CA SER A 355 -48.49 -153.46 -38.94
C SER A 355 -49.22 -154.66 -38.34
N LYS A 356 -49.59 -154.60 -37.05
CA LYS A 356 -50.41 -155.61 -36.35
C LYS A 356 -51.80 -155.73 -36.97
N LEU A 357 -52.45 -154.63 -37.33
CA LEU A 357 -53.72 -154.61 -38.05
C LEU A 357 -53.56 -155.19 -39.45
N LYS A 358 -52.49 -154.86 -40.19
CA LYS A 358 -52.20 -155.49 -41.48
C LYS A 358 -51.94 -156.99 -41.36
N GLN A 359 -51.23 -157.44 -40.31
CA GLN A 359 -51.03 -158.87 -40.03
C GLN A 359 -52.34 -159.56 -39.64
N SER A 360 -53.17 -158.91 -38.80
CA SER A 360 -54.51 -159.40 -38.46
C SER A 360 -55.41 -159.48 -39.69
N LEU A 361 -55.33 -158.49 -40.58
CA LEU A 361 -56.13 -158.42 -41.80
C LEU A 361 -55.62 -159.41 -42.87
N ALA A 362 -54.31 -159.67 -42.91
CA ALA A 362 -53.73 -160.77 -43.67
C ALA A 362 -54.14 -162.12 -43.10
N HIS A 363 -54.26 -162.25 -41.78
CA HIS A 363 -54.73 -163.47 -41.13
C HIS A 363 -56.23 -163.73 -41.36
N THR A 364 -57.07 -162.70 -41.30
CA THR A 364 -58.50 -162.81 -41.65
C THR A 364 -58.70 -163.02 -43.14
N ASN A 365 -57.92 -162.40 -44.03
CA ASN A 365 -57.94 -162.71 -45.46
C ASN A 365 -57.42 -164.13 -45.77
N ALA A 366 -56.48 -164.66 -44.98
CA ALA A 366 -56.07 -166.06 -45.09
C ALA A 366 -57.16 -167.03 -44.57
N MET A 367 -57.95 -166.64 -43.56
CA MET A 367 -59.15 -167.39 -43.15
C MET A 367 -60.26 -167.33 -44.22
N LEU A 368 -60.52 -166.15 -44.80
CA LEU A 368 -61.51 -165.97 -45.85
C LEU A 368 -61.10 -166.69 -47.16
N GLY A 369 -59.80 -166.71 -47.47
CA GLY A 369 -59.25 -167.52 -48.56
C GLY A 369 -59.38 -169.03 -48.34
N ARG A 370 -59.37 -169.50 -47.08
CA ARG A 370 -59.67 -170.91 -46.75
C ARG A 370 -61.16 -171.23 -46.79
N LEU A 371 -62.04 -170.25 -46.56
CA LEU A 371 -63.50 -170.40 -46.69
C LEU A 371 -63.98 -170.35 -48.14
N SER A 372 -63.24 -169.70 -49.05
CA SER A 372 -63.48 -169.69 -50.50
C SER A 372 -63.12 -171.00 -51.23
N LEU A 373 -62.59 -172.01 -50.52
CA LEU A 373 -62.24 -173.33 -51.07
C LEU A 373 -63.22 -174.44 -50.64
N ILE A 374 -64.32 -174.07 -49.97
CA ILE A 374 -65.37 -174.98 -49.49
C ILE A 374 -66.76 -174.63 -50.09
N TYR A 375 -66.84 -173.57 -50.89
CA TYR A 375 -67.95 -173.27 -51.81
C TYR A 375 -67.39 -173.07 -53.21
#